data_AF-A0A2V8X8X2-F1
#
_entry.id   AF-A0A2V8X8X2-F1
#
_cell.length_a   1.000
_cell.length_b   1.000
_cell.length_c   1.000
_cell.angle_alpha   90.00
_cell.angle_beta   90.00
_cell.angle_gamma   90.00
#
_symmetry.space_group_name_H-M   'P 1'
#
loop_
_entity.id
_entity.type
_entity.pdbx_description
1 polymer ?
#
loop_
_entity_poly.entity_id
_entity_poly.type
_entity_poly.pdbx_seq_one_letter_code
_entity_poly.pdbx_strand_id
1 'polypeptide(L)'
;MKNAYERFGRLVYVRRTEKTATNIRLHLDAFVGQERGKAHLVSVIGGDVEIGAIAAAFGNGDMFTVIDPNGAETLVALGEKPLLFRGSIAVAGRKRPLRHLVACSQESAATSSDGKPRE
;
A
#
# COMPACT_ATOMS: atom_id res chain seq x y z
N MET A 1 -18.91 2.04 16.97
CA MET A 1 -18.00 1.59 15.89
C MET A 1 -18.82 0.81 14.88
N LYS A 2 -19.01 1.31 13.66
CA LYS A 2 -19.75 0.60 12.60
C LYS A 2 -18.74 0.11 11.55
N ASN A 3 -18.82 -1.20 11.29
CA ASN A 3 -18.30 -1.99 10.18
C ASN A 3 -16.84 -1.84 9.69
N ALA A 4 -16.15 -2.98 9.54
CA ALA A 4 -14.79 -3.04 9.03
C ALA A 4 -14.65 -2.44 7.62
N TYR A 5 -15.63 -2.62 6.74
CA TYR A 5 -15.62 -2.07 5.37
C TYR A 5 -15.60 -0.53 5.33
N GLU A 6 -16.04 0.15 6.39
CA GLU A 6 -16.03 1.62 6.52
C GLU A 6 -14.66 2.17 6.95
N ARG A 7 -13.71 1.28 7.28
CA ARG A 7 -12.35 1.65 7.69
C ARG A 7 -11.34 1.56 6.56
N PHE A 8 -11.67 0.84 5.50
CA PHE A 8 -10.76 0.66 4.38
C PHE A 8 -10.80 1.87 3.47
N GLY A 9 -9.62 2.43 3.23
CA GLY A 9 -9.44 3.43 2.19
C GLY A 9 -9.31 2.78 0.82
N ARG A 10 -8.92 3.59 -0.16
CA ARG A 10 -8.47 3.12 -1.48
C ARG A 10 -7.08 3.62 -1.77
N LEU A 11 -6.28 2.78 -2.43
CA LEU A 11 -5.06 3.22 -3.09
C LEU A 11 -5.34 3.33 -4.59
N VAL A 12 -4.99 4.46 -5.18
CA VAL A 12 -5.08 4.71 -6.61
C VAL A 12 -3.70 5.01 -7.16
N TYR A 13 -3.32 4.28 -8.20
CA TYR A 13 -2.08 4.51 -8.93
C TYR A 13 -2.41 4.69 -10.41
N VAL A 14 -1.98 5.82 -10.96
CA VAL A 14 -2.18 6.13 -12.37
C VAL A 14 -0.83 6.28 -13.03
N ARG A 15 -0.46 5.30 -13.86
CA ARG A 15 0.73 5.40 -14.71
C ARG A 15 0.32 5.88 -16.09
N ARG A 16 0.72 7.09 -16.47
CA ARG A 16 0.54 7.60 -17.82
C ARG A 16 1.83 7.43 -18.61
N THR A 17 1.76 6.71 -19.72
CA THR A 17 2.77 6.72 -20.79
C THR A 17 2.17 7.42 -22.02
N GLU A 18 3.00 7.79 -22.99
CA GLU A 18 2.55 8.43 -24.24
C GLU A 18 1.47 7.65 -24.98
N LYS A 19 1.40 6.32 -24.77
CA LYS A 19 0.49 5.42 -25.48
C LYS A 19 -0.61 4.82 -24.60
N THR A 20 -0.49 4.87 -23.27
CA THR A 20 -1.41 4.13 -22.38
C THR A 20 -1.48 4.75 -20.99
N ALA A 21 -2.69 4.88 -20.44
CA ALA A 21 -2.91 5.19 -19.03
C ALA A 21 -3.37 3.92 -18.29
N THR A 22 -2.56 3.43 -17.36
CA THR A 22 -2.95 2.33 -16.46
C THR A 22 -3.51 2.94 -15.19
N ASN A 23 -4.77 2.63 -14.87
CA ASN A 23 -5.43 3.07 -13.64
C ASN A 23 -5.68 1.86 -12.75
N ILE A 24 -4.93 1.77 -11.65
CA ILE A 24 -5.00 0.67 -10.69
C ILE A 24 -5.66 1.19 -9.43
N ARG A 25 -6.65 0.44 -8.94
CA ARG A 25 -7.36 0.75 -7.69
C ARG A 25 -7.34 -0.46 -6.78
N LEU A 26 -6.81 -0.29 -5.58
CA LEU A 26 -6.70 -1.35 -4.57
C LEU A 26 -7.44 -0.97 -3.29
N HIS A 27 -7.81 -1.98 -2.52
CA HIS A 27 -8.37 -1.79 -1.19
C HIS A 27 -7.24 -1.55 -0.20
N LEU A 28 -7.31 -0.46 0.56
CA LEU A 28 -6.30 -0.07 1.54
C LEU A 28 -6.77 -0.49 2.94
N ASP A 29 -6.07 -1.46 3.51
CA ASP A 29 -6.35 -2.05 4.82
C ASP A 29 -5.78 -1.24 5.97
N ALA A 30 -4.55 -0.75 5.80
CA ALA A 30 -3.88 0.09 6.78
C ALA A 30 -2.96 1.10 6.08
N PHE A 31 -2.85 2.28 6.67
CA PHE A 31 -2.01 3.35 6.15
C PHE A 31 -1.43 4.18 7.30
N VAL A 32 -0.13 4.47 7.21
CA VAL A 32 0.56 5.43 8.07
C VAL A 32 1.31 6.39 7.17
N GLY A 33 0.96 7.67 7.22
CA GLY A 33 1.62 8.73 6.46
C GLY A 33 1.78 10.00 7.28
N GLN A 34 2.59 10.93 6.77
CA GLN A 34 2.80 12.26 7.34
C GLN A 34 2.31 13.34 6.36
N GLU A 35 2.06 14.55 6.88
CA GLU A 35 1.51 15.70 6.13
C GLU A 35 2.36 16.16 4.92
N ARG A 36 3.58 15.65 4.74
CA ARG A 36 4.51 16.03 3.66
C ARG A 36 4.55 15.05 2.48
N GLY A 37 3.48 14.30 2.24
CA GLY A 37 3.44 13.35 1.12
C GLY A 37 4.31 12.10 1.34
N LYS A 38 4.69 11.81 2.58
CA LYS A 38 5.46 10.60 2.92
C LYS A 38 4.53 9.51 3.46
N ALA A 39 4.66 8.31 2.92
CA ALA A 39 4.05 7.10 3.44
C ALA A 39 5.12 6.29 4.18
N HIS A 40 4.78 5.83 5.38
CA HIS A 40 5.64 4.98 6.21
C HIS A 40 5.22 3.52 6.14
N LEU A 41 3.91 3.28 6.10
CA LEU A 41 3.33 1.94 5.97
C LEU A 41 2.11 2.00 5.08
N VAL A 42 2.00 1.02 4.19
CA VAL A 42 0.85 0.80 3.32
C VAL A 42 0.53 -0.69 3.31
N SER A 43 -0.72 -1.04 3.59
CA SER A 43 -1.25 -2.40 3.52
C SER A 43 -2.39 -2.42 2.50
N VAL A 44 -2.22 -3.15 1.39
CA VAL A 44 -3.20 -3.20 0.30
C VAL A 44 -3.57 -4.63 -0.10
N ILE A 45 -4.85 -4.81 -0.43
CA ILE A 45 -5.42 -6.09 -0.86
C ILE A 45 -5.95 -5.95 -2.28
N GLY A 46 -5.65 -6.94 -3.13
CA GLY A 46 -6.05 -6.96 -4.54
C GLY A 46 -5.87 -8.33 -5.21
N GLY A 47 -5.97 -8.36 -6.53
CA GLY A 47 -5.60 -9.51 -7.36
C GLY A 47 -4.10 -9.58 -7.65
N ASP A 48 -3.67 -10.70 -8.26
CA ASP A 48 -2.27 -10.94 -8.64
C ASP A 48 -1.68 -9.82 -9.51
N VAL A 49 -2.43 -9.39 -10.53
CA VAL A 49 -1.97 -8.39 -11.50
C VAL A 49 -1.79 -7.01 -10.84
N GLU A 50 -2.79 -6.59 -10.06
CA GLU A 50 -2.80 -5.28 -9.42
C GLU A 50 -1.70 -5.19 -8.35
N ILE A 51 -1.54 -6.23 -7.52
CA ILE A 51 -0.49 -6.29 -6.50
C ILE A 51 0.90 -6.37 -7.13
N GLY A 52 1.07 -7.10 -8.22
CA GLY A 52 2.33 -7.15 -8.97
C GLY A 52 2.73 -5.76 -9.49
N ALA A 53 1.79 -5.04 -10.10
CA ALA A 53 2.02 -3.70 -10.63
C ALA A 53 2.32 -2.67 -9.53
N ILE A 54 1.58 -2.68 -8.42
CA ILE A 54 1.82 -1.75 -7.30
C ILE A 54 3.15 -2.04 -6.61
N ALA A 55 3.51 -3.31 -6.42
CA ALA A 55 4.82 -3.65 -5.87
C ALA A 55 5.97 -3.13 -6.74
N ALA A 56 5.83 -3.18 -8.07
CA ALA A 56 6.81 -2.59 -8.98
C ALA A 56 6.85 -1.06 -8.87
N ALA A 57 5.68 -0.40 -8.83
CA ALA A 57 5.59 1.05 -8.66
C ALA A 57 6.26 1.52 -7.36
N PHE A 58 6.00 0.82 -6.25
CA PHE A 58 6.66 1.11 -4.97
C PHE A 58 8.17 0.91 -5.03
N GLY A 59 8.64 -0.17 -5.67
CA GLY A 59 10.06 -0.42 -5.86
C GLY A 59 10.78 0.67 -6.66
N ASN A 60 10.07 1.33 -7.58
CA ASN A 60 10.59 2.46 -8.36
C ASN A 60 10.51 3.81 -7.62
N GLY A 61 9.90 3.85 -6.43
CA GLY A 61 9.69 5.09 -5.69
C GLY A 61 8.54 5.96 -6.23
N ASP A 62 7.65 5.39 -7.04
CA ASP A 62 6.54 6.14 -7.63
C ASP A 62 5.56 6.66 -6.55
N MET A 63 4.97 7.83 -6.80
CA MET A 63 3.88 8.36 -6.00
C MET A 63 2.55 7.65 -6.30
N PHE A 64 1.69 7.59 -5.28
CA PHE A 64 0.34 7.04 -5.37
C PHE A 64 -0.63 7.86 -4.51
N THR A 65 -1.91 7.82 -4.86
CA THR A 65 -2.95 8.53 -4.13
C THR A 65 -3.60 7.59 -3.13
N VAL A 66 -3.67 8.02 -1.88
CA VAL A 66 -4.49 7.41 -0.82
C VAL A 66 -5.79 8.17 -0.73
N ILE A 67 -6.90 7.46 -0.77
CA ILE A 67 -8.24 7.99 -0.56
C ILE A 67 -8.73 7.43 0.77
N ASP A 68 -8.97 8.30 1.75
CA ASP A 68 -9.52 7.90 3.04
C ASP A 68 -10.99 7.44 2.90
N PRO A 69 -11.59 6.81 3.93
CA PRO A 69 -12.99 6.42 3.89
C PRO A 69 -13.99 7.58 3.72
N ASN A 70 -13.59 8.82 4.03
CA ASN A 70 -14.40 10.03 3.84
C ASN A 70 -14.25 10.63 2.44
N GLY A 71 -13.35 10.09 1.61
CA GLY A 71 -13.05 10.56 0.25
C GLY A 71 -11.93 11.59 0.15
N ALA A 72 -11.24 11.92 1.24
CA ALA A 72 -10.08 12.82 1.20
C ALA A 72 -8.91 12.15 0.49
N GLU A 73 -8.35 12.82 -0.53
CA GLU A 73 -7.24 12.32 -1.32
C GLU A 73 -5.90 12.90 -0.82
N THR A 74 -4.88 12.05 -0.70
CA THR A 74 -3.52 12.46 -0.36
C THR A 74 -2.53 11.76 -1.29
N LEU A 75 -1.72 12.55 -2.00
CA LEU A 75 -0.64 12.03 -2.83
C LEU A 75 0.60 11.77 -1.98
N VAL A 76 1.11 10.54 -1.99
CA VAL A 76 2.22 10.11 -1.14
C VAL A 76 3.20 9.19 -1.86
N ALA A 77 4.40 9.03 -1.33
CA ALA A 77 5.38 8.01 -1.73
C ALA A 77 6.02 7.32 -0.53
N LEU A 78 6.46 6.07 -0.71
CA LEU A 78 7.17 5.29 0.32
C LEU A 78 8.66 5.62 0.42
N GLY A 79 9.18 6.44 -0.50
CA GLY A 79 10.60 6.73 -0.63
C GLY A 79 11.36 5.64 -1.39
N GLU A 80 12.70 5.71 -1.34
CA GLU A 80 13.57 4.79 -2.05
C GLU A 80 13.62 3.41 -1.38
N LYS A 81 13.67 2.35 -2.19
CA LYS A 81 13.89 0.95 -1.75
C LYS A 81 13.01 0.53 -0.56
N PRO A 82 11.68 0.68 -0.62
CA PRO A 82 10.81 0.24 0.45
C PRO A 82 10.90 -1.28 0.66
N LEU A 83 10.66 -1.73 1.89
CA LEU A 83 10.50 -3.15 2.17
C LEU A 83 9.11 -3.60 1.73
N LEU A 84 9.05 -4.67 0.94
CA LEU A 84 7.80 -5.20 0.38
C LEU A 84 7.57 -6.63 0.87
N PHE A 85 6.47 -6.84 1.58
CA PHE A 85 6.04 -8.14 2.10
C PHE A 85 4.77 -8.58 1.37
N ARG A 86 4.84 -9.72 0.67
CA ARG A 86 3.71 -10.26 -0.09
C ARG A 86 3.07 -11.42 0.66
N GLY A 87 1.74 -11.40 0.71
CA GLY A 87 0.92 -12.42 1.34
C GLY A 87 -0.19 -12.92 0.43
N SER A 88 -0.76 -14.07 0.78
CA SER A 88 -1.92 -14.65 0.12
C SER A 88 -3.02 -14.88 1.15
N ILE A 89 -4.22 -14.41 0.86
CA ILE A 89 -5.39 -14.57 1.74
C ILE A 89 -6.38 -15.50 1.04
N ALA A 90 -6.55 -16.71 1.58
CA ALA A 90 -7.58 -17.62 1.13
C ALA A 90 -8.94 -17.17 1.68
N VAL A 91 -9.91 -16.96 0.79
CA VAL A 91 -11.28 -16.55 1.17
C VAL A 91 -12.25 -17.64 0.74
N ALA A 92 -13.07 -18.11 1.69
CA ALA A 92 -14.09 -19.11 1.41
C ALA A 92 -15.03 -18.64 0.28
N GLY A 93 -15.36 -19.54 -0.64
CA GLY A 93 -16.22 -19.24 -1.79
C GLY A 93 -15.53 -18.52 -2.95
N ARG A 94 -14.24 -18.18 -2.87
CA ARG A 94 -13.49 -17.55 -3.97
C ARG A 94 -12.61 -18.56 -4.70
N LYS A 95 -12.69 -18.57 -6.04
CA LYS A 95 -11.90 -19.48 -6.91
C LYS A 95 -10.39 -19.21 -6.87
N ARG A 96 -9.98 -17.97 -6.62
CA ARG A 96 -8.57 -17.56 -6.53
C ARG A 96 -8.33 -16.80 -5.22
N PRO A 97 -7.20 -17.03 -4.54
CA PRO A 97 -6.89 -16.28 -3.32
C PRO A 97 -6.74 -14.78 -3.62
N LEU A 98 -7.00 -13.96 -2.60
CA LEU A 98 -6.62 -12.56 -2.62
C LEU A 98 -5.12 -12.43 -2.40
N ARG A 99 -4.53 -11.38 -2.96
CA ARG A 99 -3.14 -11.01 -2.72
C ARG A 99 -3.08 -9.80 -1.81
N HIS A 100 -2.13 -9.84 -0.90
CA HIS A 100 -1.89 -8.79 0.09
C HIS A 100 -0.46 -8.31 -0.07
N LEU A 101 -0.26 -7.01 0.00
CA LEU A 101 1.04 -6.38 -0.01
C LEU A 101 1.11 -5.41 1.16
N VAL A 102 2.10 -5.63 2.02
CA VAL A 102 2.49 -4.67 3.04
C VAL A 102 3.81 -4.04 2.59
N ALA A 103 3.85 -2.72 2.55
CA ALA A 103 5.02 -1.96 2.17
C ALA A 103 5.40 -0.99 3.27
N CYS A 104 6.69 -0.96 3.63
CA CYS A 104 7.22 -0.08 4.66
C CYS A 104 8.35 0.78 4.10
N SER A 105 8.36 2.07 4.44
CA SER A 105 9.49 2.95 4.16
C SER A 105 10.74 2.47 4.89
N GLN A 106 11.93 2.74 4.34
CA GLN A 106 13.21 2.44 4.99
C GLN A 106 13.31 3.11 6.38
N GLU A 107 12.85 4.35 6.48
CA GLU A 107 12.86 5.14 7.72
C GLU A 107 12.07 4.42 8.85
N SER A 108 10.95 3.79 8.53
CA SER A 108 10.13 3.04 9.50
C SER A 108 10.67 1.64 9.79
N ALA A 109 11.39 1.04 8.84
CA ALA A 109 11.98 -0.27 9.04
C ALA A 109 13.24 -0.20 9.92
N ALA A 110 14.03 0.87 9.79
CA ALA A 110 15.28 1.07 10.53
C ALA A 110 15.07 1.23 12.04
N THR A 111 13.90 1.68 12.50
CA THR A 111 13.56 1.74 13.93
C THR A 111 13.39 0.37 14.58
N SER A 112 13.37 -0.73 13.80
CA SER A 112 13.34 -2.09 14.34
C SER A 112 14.70 -2.60 14.85
N SER A 113 15.82 -1.97 14.47
CA SER A 113 17.16 -2.41 14.95
C SER A 113 17.55 -1.84 16.32
N ASP A 114 16.73 -1.00 16.94
CA ASP A 114 16.99 -0.46 18.29
C ASP A 114 16.22 -1.21 19.40
N GLY A 115 15.57 -2.33 19.05
CA GLY A 115 14.94 -3.26 19.99
C GLY A 115 15.94 -4.11 20.78
N LYS A 116 17.09 -3.56 21.18
CA LYS A 116 17.95 -4.20 22.17
C LYS A 116 17.19 -4.17 23.50
N PRO A 117 16.95 -5.30 24.18
CA PRO A 117 16.48 -5.25 25.55
C PRO A 117 17.53 -4.46 26.32
N ARG A 118 17.12 -3.39 27.00
CA ARG A 118 17.98 -2.73 27.97
C ARG A 118 18.25 -3.76 29.06
N GLU A 119 19.51 -4.16 29.19
CA GLU A 119 20.00 -4.95 30.34
C GLU A 119 19.79 -4.20 31.65
#